data_AF-A0A925VJR1-F1
#
_entry.id   AF-A0A925VJR1-F1
#
_cell.length_a   1.000
_cell.length_b   1.000
_cell.length_c   1.000
_cell.angle_alpha   90.00
_cell.angle_beta   90.00
_cell.angle_gamma   90.00
#
_symmetry.space_group_name_H-M   'P 1'
#
loop_
_entity.id
_entity.type
_entity.pdbx_description
1 polymer ?
#
loop_
_entity_poly.entity_id
_entity_poly.type
_entity_poly.pdbx_seq_one_letter_code
_entity_poly.pdbx_strand_id
1 'polypeptide(L)'
;MAELSGVICATLTPFVSSVGPVDYDWIEPHLRFLEAGGVQGIVPLGTTGEAASLGVGERERILDLILERRGDLFVIPGTGCASLPETVTLSRYALEQGADAVLVMPPFYYKDVPEAGVLDYFRALCDSLPSDARVLLYHIPRNTGVPIAPAVIEGLLHSHPKQFFGIKDSSGDAPHTANLIARYPQLQIYSGS
;
A
#
# COMPACT_ATOMS: atom_id res chain seq x y z
N MET A 1 3.05 -2.56 18.75
CA MET A 1 3.52 -2.96 17.40
C MET A 1 4.75 -2.13 17.06
N ALA A 2 5.68 -2.68 16.29
CA ALA A 2 6.88 -1.95 15.87
C ALA A 2 6.52 -0.80 14.92
N GLU A 3 7.30 0.27 15.00
CA GLU A 3 7.19 1.42 14.11
C GLU A 3 7.67 1.02 12.70
N LEU A 4 6.89 1.32 11.65
CA LEU A 4 7.27 1.01 10.26
C LEU A 4 7.99 2.22 9.64
N SER A 5 9.14 2.58 10.19
CA SER A 5 9.85 3.81 9.83
C SER A 5 11.10 3.54 8.99
N GLY A 6 11.63 4.60 8.36
CA GLY A 6 12.88 4.57 7.61
C GLY A 6 12.68 4.65 6.10
N VAL A 7 13.67 4.17 5.35
CA VAL A 7 13.61 4.08 3.89
C VAL A 7 12.87 2.82 3.51
N ILE A 8 11.79 2.98 2.75
CA ILE A 8 10.94 1.87 2.30
C ILE A 8 10.97 1.81 0.78
N CYS A 9 11.48 0.72 0.22
CA CYS A 9 11.62 0.58 -1.23
C CYS A 9 10.30 0.10 -1.86
N ALA A 10 9.77 0.84 -2.84
CA ALA A 10 8.74 0.29 -3.72
C ALA A 10 9.41 -0.66 -4.72
N THR A 11 9.18 -1.97 -4.58
CA THR A 11 9.95 -2.98 -5.32
C THR A 11 9.47 -3.10 -6.76
N LEU A 12 10.37 -3.52 -7.63
CA LEU A 12 10.05 -3.92 -9.00
C LEU A 12 9.45 -5.33 -9.02
N THR A 13 8.83 -5.72 -10.14
CA THR A 13 8.45 -7.11 -10.43
C THR A 13 9.01 -7.53 -11.79
N PRO A 14 10.22 -8.10 -11.85
CA PRO A 14 10.76 -8.64 -13.10
C PRO A 14 9.90 -9.75 -13.74
N PHE A 15 9.87 -9.72 -15.07
CA PHE A 15 9.24 -10.71 -15.94
C PHE A 15 10.29 -11.37 -16.83
N VAL A 16 10.08 -12.65 -17.16
CA VAL A 16 11.01 -13.44 -17.99
C VAL A 16 11.14 -12.86 -19.41
N SER A 17 10.09 -12.22 -19.91
CA SER A 17 10.09 -11.44 -21.16
C SER A 17 8.98 -10.39 -21.14
N SER A 18 8.87 -9.55 -22.17
CA SER A 18 7.88 -8.46 -22.24
C SER A 18 6.41 -8.90 -22.15
N VAL A 19 6.12 -10.16 -22.48
CA VAL A 19 4.79 -10.79 -22.35
C VAL A 19 4.88 -12.13 -21.60
N GLY A 20 6.00 -12.35 -20.91
CA GLY A 20 6.31 -13.60 -20.21
C GLY A 20 5.74 -13.63 -18.79
N PRO A 21 5.83 -14.79 -18.12
CA PRO A 21 5.45 -14.88 -16.71
C PRO A 21 6.38 -14.04 -15.83
N VAL A 22 5.93 -13.80 -14.60
CA VAL A 22 6.77 -13.29 -13.51
C VAL A 22 8.00 -14.19 -13.31
N ASP A 23 9.17 -13.59 -13.15
CA ASP A 23 10.43 -14.30 -12.90
C ASP A 23 10.66 -14.53 -11.39
N TYR A 24 9.97 -15.48 -10.76
CA TYR A 24 10.02 -15.63 -9.29
C TYR A 24 11.42 -15.81 -8.67
N ASP A 25 12.43 -16.22 -9.46
CA ASP A 25 13.80 -16.40 -8.99
C ASP A 25 14.49 -15.04 -8.69
N TRP A 26 13.97 -13.92 -9.21
CA TRP A 26 14.50 -12.57 -8.94
C TRP A 26 14.32 -12.14 -7.48
N ILE A 27 13.28 -12.66 -6.79
CA ILE A 27 12.79 -12.12 -5.53
C ILE A 27 13.90 -12.13 -4.46
N GLU A 28 14.55 -13.28 -4.24
CA GLU A 28 15.53 -13.39 -3.17
C GLU A 28 16.78 -12.52 -3.39
N PRO A 29 17.43 -12.55 -4.57
CA PRO A 29 18.56 -11.66 -4.86
C PRO A 29 18.19 -10.17 -4.70
N HIS A 30 16.98 -9.76 -5.08
CA HIS A 30 16.56 -8.37 -4.94
C HIS A 30 16.34 -7.98 -3.47
N LEU A 31 15.71 -8.84 -2.67
CA LEU A 31 15.55 -8.58 -1.24
C LEU A 31 16.91 -8.45 -0.54
N ARG A 32 17.88 -9.30 -0.88
CA ARG A 32 19.25 -9.20 -0.34
C ARG A 32 19.96 -7.93 -0.78
N PHE A 33 19.78 -7.53 -2.04
CA PHE A 33 20.31 -6.26 -2.55
C PHE A 33 19.73 -5.07 -1.77
N LEU A 34 18.42 -5.06 -1.52
CA LEU A 34 17.75 -4.00 -0.77
C LEU A 34 18.19 -3.95 0.69
N GLU A 35 18.27 -5.10 1.37
CA GLU A 35 18.83 -5.18 2.74
C GLU A 35 20.26 -4.66 2.80
N ALA A 36 21.13 -5.08 1.86
CA ALA A 36 22.51 -4.60 1.80
C ALA A 36 22.60 -3.09 1.51
N GLY A 37 21.59 -2.53 0.83
CA GLY A 37 21.41 -1.09 0.63
C GLY A 37 20.90 -0.33 1.84
N GLY A 38 20.54 -1.02 2.93
CA GLY A 38 20.14 -0.43 4.20
C GLY A 38 18.71 0.08 4.25
N VAL A 39 17.80 -0.45 3.42
CA VAL A 39 16.36 -0.15 3.55
C VAL A 39 15.76 -0.91 4.74
N GLN A 40 14.76 -0.33 5.41
CA GLN A 40 14.12 -0.93 6.59
C GLN A 40 12.90 -1.78 6.21
N GLY A 41 12.31 -1.53 5.06
CA GLY A 41 11.16 -2.28 4.57
C GLY A 41 10.91 -2.10 3.09
N ILE A 42 9.85 -2.76 2.63
CA ILE A 42 9.47 -2.78 1.22
C ILE A 42 7.96 -2.60 1.02
N VAL A 43 7.62 -2.02 -0.13
CA VAL A 43 6.27 -1.95 -0.68
C VAL A 43 6.25 -2.72 -2.00
N PRO A 44 6.07 -4.05 -1.97
CA PRO A 44 5.82 -4.81 -3.18
C PRO A 44 4.40 -4.59 -3.68
N LEU A 45 4.12 -5.00 -4.91
CA LEU A 45 2.77 -4.97 -5.48
C LEU A 45 2.13 -3.55 -5.45
N GLY A 46 2.96 -2.50 -5.44
CA GLY A 46 2.52 -1.12 -5.65
C GLY A 46 2.52 -0.74 -7.13
N THR A 47 2.46 0.57 -7.41
CA THR A 47 2.58 1.12 -8.77
C THR A 47 3.91 0.72 -9.43
N THR A 48 5.03 0.85 -8.70
CA THR A 48 6.38 0.48 -9.19
C THR A 48 6.54 -1.01 -9.44
N GLY A 49 5.81 -1.85 -8.70
CA GLY A 49 5.79 -3.30 -8.89
C GLY A 49 4.78 -3.77 -9.93
N GLU A 50 4.18 -2.83 -10.69
CA GLU A 50 3.25 -3.11 -11.79
C GLU A 50 2.04 -3.96 -11.39
N ALA A 51 1.55 -3.83 -10.15
CA ALA A 51 0.51 -4.72 -9.64
C ALA A 51 -0.77 -4.74 -10.47
N ALA A 52 -1.15 -3.62 -11.08
CA ALA A 52 -2.31 -3.55 -11.97
C ALA A 52 -2.20 -4.47 -13.20
N SER A 53 -0.99 -4.91 -13.57
CA SER A 53 -0.70 -5.84 -14.67
C SER A 53 -0.69 -7.31 -14.24
N LEU A 54 -0.77 -7.59 -12.93
CA LEU A 54 -0.69 -8.93 -12.36
C LEU A 54 -2.07 -9.48 -12.01
N GLY A 55 -2.28 -10.77 -12.28
CA GLY A 55 -3.45 -11.51 -11.80
C GLY A 55 -3.38 -11.80 -10.30
N VAL A 56 -4.52 -12.12 -9.68
CA VAL A 56 -4.62 -12.40 -8.23
C VAL A 56 -3.63 -13.49 -7.79
N GLY A 57 -3.59 -14.63 -8.49
CA GLY A 57 -2.68 -15.73 -8.13
C GLY A 57 -1.20 -15.38 -8.28
N GLU A 58 -0.82 -14.49 -9.20
CA GLU A 58 0.56 -14.01 -9.32
C GLU A 58 0.91 -13.11 -8.14
N ARG A 59 -0.01 -12.21 -7.74
CA ARG A 59 0.19 -11.33 -6.58
C ARG A 59 0.33 -12.14 -5.29
N GLU A 60 -0.54 -13.12 -5.08
CA GLU A 60 -0.46 -14.04 -3.93
C GLU A 60 0.89 -14.77 -3.93
N ARG A 61 1.29 -15.36 -5.07
CA ARG A 61 2.56 -16.08 -5.17
C ARG A 61 3.79 -15.21 -4.92
N ILE A 62 3.80 -13.98 -5.45
CA ILE A 62 4.88 -13.01 -5.18
C ILE A 62 4.94 -12.68 -3.70
N LEU A 63 3.77 -12.41 -3.08
CA LEU A 63 3.71 -12.05 -1.68
C LEU A 63 4.19 -13.19 -0.78
N ASP A 64 3.79 -14.43 -1.04
CA ASP A 64 4.24 -15.60 -0.27
C ASP A 64 5.76 -15.71 -0.29
N LEU A 65 6.36 -15.62 -1.47
CA LEU A 65 7.82 -15.72 -1.64
C LEU A 65 8.55 -14.55 -0.99
N ILE A 66 7.98 -13.34 -1.03
CA ILE A 66 8.54 -12.19 -0.34
C ILE A 66 8.50 -12.41 1.17
N LEU A 67 7.35 -12.81 1.73
CA LEU A 67 7.19 -12.98 3.18
C LEU A 67 8.05 -14.14 3.71
N GLU A 68 8.20 -15.23 2.95
CA GLU A 68 9.11 -16.33 3.26
C GLU A 68 10.57 -15.86 3.33
N ARG A 69 10.96 -14.92 2.45
CA ARG A 69 12.35 -14.52 2.22
C ARG A 69 12.65 -13.09 2.67
N ARG A 70 11.77 -12.41 3.42
CA ARG A 70 11.93 -10.98 3.76
C ARG A 70 13.10 -10.68 4.70
N GLY A 71 13.56 -11.68 5.45
CA GLY A 71 14.54 -11.45 6.51
C GLY A 71 13.95 -10.53 7.58
N ASP A 72 14.65 -9.43 7.87
CA ASP A 72 14.23 -8.44 8.87
C ASP A 72 13.43 -7.27 8.25
N LEU A 73 13.26 -7.25 6.92
CA LEU A 73 12.47 -6.23 6.25
C LEU A 73 10.99 -6.35 6.64
N PHE A 74 10.38 -5.25 7.05
CA PHE A 74 8.92 -5.19 7.11
C PHE A 74 8.32 -5.04 5.70
N VAL A 75 7.12 -5.56 5.50
CA VAL A 75 6.48 -5.68 4.18
C VAL A 75 5.09 -5.06 4.21
N ILE A 76 4.86 -4.08 3.32
CA ILE A 76 3.59 -3.38 3.13
C ILE A 76 3.12 -3.57 1.68
N PRO A 77 2.49 -4.70 1.30
CA PRO A 77 2.06 -4.90 -0.07
C PRO A 77 0.97 -3.91 -0.49
N GLY A 78 1.03 -3.48 -1.75
CA GLY A 78 -0.08 -2.79 -2.40
C GLY A 78 -1.21 -3.77 -2.69
N THR A 79 -2.37 -3.55 -2.08
CA THR A 79 -3.56 -4.41 -2.23
C THR A 79 -4.76 -3.68 -2.82
N GLY A 80 -4.65 -2.35 -2.98
CA GLY A 80 -5.71 -1.52 -3.55
C GLY A 80 -6.02 -1.85 -5.01
N CYS A 81 -7.26 -2.21 -5.28
CA CYS A 81 -7.80 -2.48 -6.61
C CYS A 81 -8.92 -1.48 -6.97
N ALA A 82 -9.34 -1.50 -8.23
CA ALA A 82 -10.50 -0.72 -8.68
C ALA A 82 -11.81 -1.18 -8.01
N SER A 83 -11.87 -2.43 -7.55
CA SER A 83 -13.04 -3.01 -6.90
C SER A 83 -12.78 -3.23 -5.39
N LEU A 84 -13.78 -2.90 -4.57
CA LEU A 84 -13.70 -3.12 -3.12
C LEU A 84 -13.60 -4.62 -2.77
N PRO A 85 -14.41 -5.54 -3.34
CA PRO A 85 -14.32 -6.96 -2.97
C PRO A 85 -12.92 -7.54 -3.18
N GLU A 86 -12.27 -7.22 -4.31
CA GLU A 86 -10.91 -7.67 -4.59
C GLU A 86 -9.89 -7.03 -3.64
N THR A 87 -10.06 -5.73 -3.35
CA THR A 87 -9.20 -5.04 -2.37
C THR A 87 -9.30 -5.71 -0.99
N VAL A 88 -10.51 -6.07 -0.55
CA VAL A 88 -10.73 -6.79 0.71
C VAL A 88 -10.06 -8.16 0.66
N THR A 89 -10.28 -8.94 -0.40
CA THR A 89 -9.68 -10.27 -0.56
C THR A 89 -8.16 -10.22 -0.46
N LEU A 90 -7.51 -9.36 -1.25
CA LEU A 90 -6.04 -9.25 -1.26
C LEU A 90 -5.50 -8.68 0.06
N SER A 91 -6.21 -7.73 0.68
CA SER A 91 -5.79 -7.16 1.96
C SER A 91 -5.88 -8.17 3.09
N ARG A 92 -6.95 -8.98 3.13
CA ARG A 92 -7.09 -10.07 4.09
C ARG A 92 -6.02 -11.13 3.89
N TYR A 93 -5.83 -11.57 2.64
CA TYR A 93 -4.79 -12.53 2.30
C TYR A 93 -3.42 -12.05 2.78
N ALA A 94 -3.06 -10.81 2.47
CA ALA A 94 -1.76 -10.26 2.86
C ALA A 94 -1.54 -10.25 4.37
N LEU A 95 -2.55 -9.82 5.14
CA LEU A 95 -2.48 -9.81 6.60
C LEU A 95 -2.45 -11.22 7.18
N GLU A 96 -3.22 -12.16 6.62
CA GLU A 96 -3.24 -13.58 7.03
C GLU A 96 -1.89 -14.27 6.78
N GLN A 97 -1.17 -13.89 5.71
CA GLN A 97 0.19 -14.38 5.45
C GLN A 97 1.28 -13.69 6.31
N GLY A 98 0.92 -12.64 7.07
CA GLY A 98 1.84 -11.98 8.00
C GLY A 98 2.53 -10.72 7.45
N ALA A 99 1.94 -10.06 6.45
CA ALA A 99 2.34 -8.69 6.09
C ALA A 99 2.12 -7.73 7.27
N ASP A 100 3.00 -6.73 7.39
CA ASP A 100 3.02 -5.82 8.55
C ASP A 100 1.94 -4.72 8.47
N ALA A 101 1.50 -4.41 7.25
CA ALA A 101 0.43 -3.47 6.93
C ALA A 101 -0.01 -3.70 5.47
N VAL A 102 -1.04 -3.00 5.00
CA VAL A 102 -1.45 -2.96 3.59
C VAL A 102 -1.45 -1.54 3.05
N LEU A 103 -1.01 -1.35 1.81
CA LEU A 103 -1.06 -0.07 1.11
C LEU A 103 -2.27 -0.04 0.17
N VAL A 104 -3.19 0.89 0.40
CA VAL A 104 -4.46 0.94 -0.35
C VAL A 104 -4.74 2.33 -0.89
N MET A 105 -4.89 2.40 -2.22
CA MET A 105 -5.32 3.60 -2.93
C MET A 105 -6.86 3.66 -3.03
N PRO A 106 -7.46 4.85 -3.25
CA PRO A 106 -8.90 4.93 -3.50
C PRO A 106 -9.29 4.16 -4.78
N PRO A 107 -10.58 3.77 -4.93
CA PRO A 107 -11.06 3.10 -6.13
C PRO A 107 -10.88 4.05 -7.32
N PHE A 108 -10.16 3.56 -8.34
CA PHE A 108 -9.56 4.44 -9.35
C PHE A 108 -10.14 4.28 -10.75
N TYR A 109 -11.13 3.42 -11.00
CA TYR A 109 -11.72 3.30 -12.34
C TYR A 109 -12.63 4.50 -12.63
N TYR A 110 -13.61 4.73 -11.77
CA TYR A 110 -14.51 5.88 -11.86
C TYR A 110 -13.83 7.17 -11.41
N LYS A 111 -14.29 8.31 -11.95
CA LYS A 111 -13.77 9.66 -11.68
C LYS A 111 -14.86 10.53 -11.09
N ASP A 112 -14.48 11.67 -10.54
CA ASP A 112 -15.38 12.64 -9.91
C ASP A 112 -16.25 12.01 -8.82
N VAL A 113 -15.70 11.00 -8.15
CA VAL A 113 -16.36 10.32 -7.04
C VAL A 113 -16.45 11.28 -5.85
N PRO A 114 -17.62 11.41 -5.19
CA PRO A 114 -17.75 12.27 -4.02
C PRO A 114 -16.83 11.83 -2.89
N GLU A 115 -16.30 12.78 -2.11
CA GLU A 115 -15.44 12.50 -0.95
C GLU A 115 -16.11 11.53 0.04
N ALA A 116 -17.42 11.65 0.23
CA ALA A 116 -18.21 10.73 1.07
C ALA A 116 -18.12 9.28 0.57
N GLY A 117 -18.17 9.05 -0.75
CA GLY A 117 -18.02 7.71 -1.33
C GLY A 117 -16.62 7.14 -1.16
N VAL A 118 -15.59 7.99 -1.23
CA VAL A 118 -14.20 7.57 -0.95
C VAL A 118 -14.02 7.20 0.53
N LEU A 119 -14.62 7.98 1.43
CA LEU A 119 -14.63 7.68 2.86
C LEU A 119 -15.37 6.36 3.16
N ASP A 120 -16.54 6.15 2.57
CA ASP A 120 -17.32 4.92 2.76
C ASP A 120 -16.59 3.69 2.22
N TYR A 121 -15.86 3.81 1.11
CA TYR A 121 -14.99 2.75 0.60
C TYR A 121 -13.93 2.34 1.62
N PHE A 122 -13.19 3.31 2.19
CA PHE A 122 -12.15 2.98 3.16
C PHE A 122 -12.69 2.48 4.50
N ARG A 123 -13.88 2.95 4.92
CA ARG A 123 -14.57 2.41 6.10
C ARG A 123 -14.96 0.95 5.89
N ALA A 124 -15.63 0.66 4.78
CA ALA A 124 -16.04 -0.70 4.44
C ALA A 124 -14.83 -1.65 4.32
N LEU A 125 -13.70 -1.17 3.79
CA LEU A 125 -12.44 -1.90 3.82
C LEU A 125 -12.01 -2.19 5.26
N CYS A 126 -11.85 -1.16 6.11
CA CYS A 126 -11.39 -1.35 7.50
C CYS A 126 -12.31 -2.29 8.29
N ASP A 127 -13.63 -2.15 8.15
CA ASP A 127 -14.65 -3.01 8.76
C ASP A 127 -14.52 -4.48 8.35
N SER A 128 -13.94 -4.75 7.17
CA SER A 128 -13.76 -6.10 6.62
C SER A 128 -12.43 -6.75 7.01
N LEU A 129 -11.53 -6.02 7.67
CA LEU A 129 -10.21 -6.47 8.10
C LEU A 129 -10.17 -6.77 9.60
N PRO A 130 -9.17 -7.54 10.09
CA PRO A 130 -8.92 -7.67 11.52
C PRO A 130 -8.82 -6.31 12.22
N SER A 131 -9.31 -6.21 13.46
CA SER A 131 -9.39 -4.94 14.19
C SER A 131 -8.03 -4.30 14.51
N ASP A 132 -6.96 -5.09 14.44
CA ASP A 132 -5.56 -4.69 14.63
C ASP A 132 -4.79 -4.54 13.31
N ALA A 133 -5.45 -4.74 12.17
CA ALA A 133 -4.86 -4.53 10.85
C ALA A 133 -4.36 -3.09 10.69
N ARG A 134 -3.25 -2.91 9.98
CA ARG A 134 -2.67 -1.60 9.69
C ARG A 134 -2.88 -1.25 8.23
N VAL A 135 -3.63 -0.17 7.99
CA VAL A 135 -3.97 0.32 6.65
C VAL A 135 -3.23 1.64 6.40
N LEU A 136 -2.37 1.63 5.38
CA LEU A 136 -1.66 2.79 4.86
C LEU A 136 -2.41 3.32 3.65
N LEU A 137 -2.95 4.54 3.72
CA LEU A 137 -3.62 5.11 2.55
C LEU A 137 -2.60 5.57 1.52
N TYR A 138 -2.87 5.31 0.25
CA TYR A 138 -1.98 5.69 -0.85
C TYR A 138 -2.55 6.86 -1.64
N HIS A 139 -2.02 8.05 -1.39
CA HIS A 139 -2.40 9.27 -2.10
C HIS A 139 -1.55 9.43 -3.37
N ILE A 140 -2.07 8.96 -4.51
CA ILE A 140 -1.40 9.07 -5.82
C ILE A 140 -2.37 9.61 -6.90
N PRO A 141 -2.87 10.85 -6.75
CA PRO A 141 -3.95 11.39 -7.58
C PRO A 141 -3.62 11.45 -9.07
N ARG A 142 -2.34 11.56 -9.45
CA ARG A 142 -1.91 11.53 -10.86
C ARG A 142 -2.24 10.20 -11.54
N ASN A 143 -2.22 9.09 -10.80
CA ASN A 143 -2.52 7.76 -11.31
C ASN A 143 -3.98 7.38 -11.09
N THR A 144 -4.54 7.70 -9.92
CA THR A 144 -5.92 7.31 -9.59
C THR A 144 -6.97 8.23 -10.23
N GLY A 145 -6.62 9.50 -10.46
CA GLY A 145 -7.59 10.57 -10.74
C GLY A 145 -8.54 10.84 -9.57
N VAL A 146 -8.23 10.33 -8.37
CA VAL A 146 -9.06 10.45 -7.17
C VAL A 146 -8.18 10.90 -6.00
N PRO A 147 -8.29 12.17 -5.55
CA PRO A 147 -7.54 12.65 -4.40
C PRO A 147 -8.13 12.10 -3.09
N ILE A 148 -7.27 12.00 -2.06
CA ILE A 148 -7.69 11.70 -0.69
C ILE A 148 -7.82 13.04 0.01
N ALA A 149 -9.05 13.52 0.16
CA ALA A 149 -9.33 14.82 0.75
C ALA A 149 -9.17 14.81 2.28
N PRO A 150 -8.92 15.98 2.92
CA PRO A 150 -8.90 16.10 4.38
C PRO A 150 -10.12 15.51 5.10
N ALA A 151 -11.32 15.65 4.51
CA ALA A 151 -12.55 15.09 5.07
C ALA A 151 -12.53 13.55 5.13
N VAL A 152 -11.87 12.89 4.17
CA VAL A 152 -11.67 11.43 4.18
C VAL A 152 -10.72 11.03 5.31
N ILE A 153 -9.60 11.75 5.44
CA ILE A 153 -8.59 11.51 6.48
C ILE A 153 -9.21 11.67 7.87
N GLU A 154 -9.92 12.76 8.10
CA GLU A 154 -10.58 13.07 9.38
C GLU A 154 -11.71 12.08 9.68
N GLY A 155 -12.50 11.72 8.67
CA GLY A 155 -13.56 10.73 8.79
C GLY A 155 -13.05 9.35 9.21
N LEU A 156 -11.89 8.93 8.69
CA LEU A 156 -11.24 7.67 9.05
C LEU A 156 -10.51 7.73 10.40
N LEU A 157 -9.85 8.84 10.72
CA LEU A 157 -9.30 9.05 12.06
C LEU A 157 -10.38 8.99 13.13
N HIS A 158 -11.58 9.46 12.82
CA HIS A 158 -12.71 9.37 13.75
C HIS A 158 -13.24 7.93 13.90
N SER A 159 -13.47 7.21 12.78
CA SER A 159 -14.13 5.90 12.82
C SER A 159 -13.18 4.72 13.02
N HIS A 160 -11.95 4.79 12.50
CA HIS A 160 -10.96 3.70 12.47
C HIS A 160 -9.54 4.12 12.93
N PRO A 161 -9.39 4.86 14.05
CA PRO A 161 -8.08 5.41 14.46
C PRO A 161 -7.00 4.37 14.75
N LYS A 162 -7.39 3.11 15.03
CA LYS A 162 -6.43 2.02 15.30
C LYS A 162 -5.89 1.38 14.03
N GLN A 163 -6.71 1.30 12.98
CA GLN A 163 -6.34 0.64 11.73
C GLN A 163 -5.69 1.63 10.75
N PHE A 164 -6.23 2.86 10.66
CA PHE A 164 -5.67 3.90 9.80
C PHE A 164 -4.45 4.55 10.47
N PHE A 165 -3.25 4.11 10.09
CA PHE A 165 -2.01 4.52 10.76
C PHE A 165 -1.19 5.57 10.00
N GLY A 166 -1.46 5.78 8.71
CA GLY A 166 -0.61 6.66 7.91
C GLY A 166 -1.08 6.92 6.49
N ILE A 167 -0.35 7.78 5.81
CA ILE A 167 -0.53 8.10 4.39
C ILE A 167 0.82 8.03 3.68
N LYS A 168 0.86 7.33 2.55
CA LYS A 168 1.93 7.49 1.55
C LYS A 168 1.50 8.55 0.54
N ASP A 169 2.17 9.69 0.56
CA ASP A 169 1.91 10.82 -0.32
C ASP A 169 2.82 10.77 -1.56
N SER A 170 2.23 10.45 -2.70
CA SER A 170 2.86 10.45 -4.03
C SER A 170 2.22 11.52 -4.94
N SER A 171 1.73 12.62 -4.37
CA SER A 171 1.24 13.77 -5.13
C SER A 171 2.34 14.49 -5.93
N GLY A 172 3.58 14.44 -5.43
CA GLY A 172 4.69 15.26 -5.92
C GLY A 172 4.60 16.72 -5.50
N ASP A 173 3.85 17.04 -4.45
CA ASP A 173 3.60 18.39 -3.93
C ASP A 173 4.15 18.51 -2.50
N ALA A 174 5.36 19.05 -2.35
CA ALA A 174 6.01 19.20 -1.05
C ALA A 174 5.22 20.07 -0.04
N PRO A 175 4.62 21.21 -0.43
CA PRO A 175 3.66 21.92 0.42
C PRO A 175 2.49 21.05 0.90
N HIS A 176 1.93 20.20 0.05
CA HIS A 176 0.88 19.25 0.44
C HIS A 176 1.38 18.26 1.50
N THR A 177 2.54 17.64 1.28
CA THR A 177 3.15 16.70 2.24
C THR A 177 3.44 17.39 3.58
N ALA A 178 3.98 18.61 3.55
CA ALA A 178 4.24 19.40 4.76
C ALA A 178 2.95 19.72 5.52
N ASN A 179 1.85 20.00 4.80
CA ASN A 179 0.55 20.19 5.42
C ASN A 179 0.03 18.92 6.11
N LEU A 180 0.17 17.75 5.47
CA LEU A 180 -0.22 16.47 6.07
C LEU A 180 0.55 16.22 7.37
N ILE A 181 1.86 16.44 7.37
CA ILE A 181 2.73 16.28 8.56
C ILE A 181 2.28 17.22 9.69
N ALA A 182 2.05 18.50 9.37
CA ALA A 182 1.67 19.49 10.39
C ALA A 182 0.26 19.28 10.94
N ARG A 183 -0.69 18.88 10.09
CA ARG A 183 -2.12 18.74 10.44
C ARG A 183 -2.43 17.41 11.13
N TYR A 184 -1.70 16.35 10.82
CA TYR A 184 -1.96 14.99 11.30
C TYR A 184 -0.73 14.37 11.96
N PRO A 185 -0.20 14.94 13.06
CA PRO A 185 1.02 14.43 13.72
C PRO A 185 0.87 13.01 14.29
N GLN A 186 -0.35 12.50 14.42
CA GLN A 186 -0.65 11.13 14.83
C GLN A 186 -0.52 10.10 13.70
N LEU A 187 -0.40 10.53 12.44
CA LEU A 187 -0.26 9.66 11.27
C LEU A 187 1.20 9.56 10.84
N GLN A 188 1.61 8.38 10.37
CA GLN A 188 2.89 8.21 9.68
C GLN A 188 2.75 8.70 8.23
N ILE A 189 3.47 9.76 7.88
CA ILE A 189 3.48 10.33 6.53
C ILE A 189 4.75 9.90 5.80
N TYR A 190 4.59 9.18 4.69
CA TYR A 190 5.69 8.76 3.82
C TYR A 190 5.67 9.57 2.53
N SER A 191 6.77 10.26 2.21
CA SER A 191 6.93 10.87 0.88
C SER A 191 7.25 9.79 -0.16
N GLY A 192 6.51 9.76 -1.26
CA GLY A 192 6.79 8.93 -2.43
C GLY A 192 7.34 9.71 -3.61
N SER A 193 7.79 10.94 -3.39
CA SER A 193 8.40 11.85 -4.37
C SER A 193 9.60 12.59 -3.79
#